data_AF-A0A6P2D7R4-F1
#
_entry.id   AF-A0A6P2D7R4-F1
#
_cell.length_a   1.000
_cell.length_b   1.000
_cell.length_c   1.000
_cell.angle_alpha   90.00
_cell.angle_beta   90.00
_cell.angle_gamma   90.00
#
_symmetry.space_group_name_H-M   'P 1'
#
loop_
_entity.id
_entity.type
_entity.pdbx_description
1 polymer ?
#
loop_
_entity_poly.entity_id
_entity_poly.type
_entity_poly.pdbx_seq_one_letter_code
_entity_poly.pdbx_strand_id
1 'polypeptide(L)' 'MDIENYLTTGRVAQRLSALGDQIRNLCKYGEIPFKVANGIRLIHADDLEKVREACIKRGYIKAQPETAAA' A
#
# COMPACT_ATOMS: atom_id res chain seq x y z
N MET A 1 2.97 -16.32 -14.05
CA MET A 1 3.05 -15.55 -12.79
C MET A 1 2.89 -14.10 -13.19
N ASP A 2 1.68 -13.56 -13.09
CA ASP A 2 1.33 -12.20 -13.53
C ASP A 2 1.90 -11.16 -12.57
N ILE A 3 3.19 -10.85 -12.74
CA ILE A 3 3.92 -9.87 -11.93
C ILE A 3 3.38 -8.45 -12.19
N GLU A 4 2.71 -8.22 -13.31
CA GLU A 4 2.18 -6.90 -13.72
C GLU A 4 1.17 -6.32 -12.72
N ASN A 5 0.47 -7.17 -11.97
CA ASN A 5 -0.52 -6.74 -10.96
C ASN A 5 0.08 -6.57 -9.55
N TYR A 6 1.40 -6.67 -9.39
CA TYR A 6 2.06 -6.49 -8.10
C TYR A 6 2.91 -5.21 -8.06
N LEU A 7 2.81 -4.51 -6.95
CA LEU A 7 3.53 -3.27 -6.68
C LEU A 7 4.47 -3.46 -5.50
N THR A 8 5.67 -2.89 -5.60
CA THR A 8 6.58 -2.83 -4.45
C THR A 8 6.02 -1.89 -3.39
N THR A 9 6.39 -2.11 -2.13
CA THR A 9 6.03 -1.21 -1.01
C THR A 9 6.36 0.26 -1.31
N GLY A 10 7.47 0.55 -1.99
CA GLY A 10 7.82 1.91 -2.42
C GLY A 10 6.87 2.49 -3.47
N ARG A 11 6.42 1.68 -4.44
CA ARG A 11 5.45 2.12 -5.46
C ARG A 11 4.05 2.35 -4.87
N VAL A 12 3.65 1.52 -3.93
CA VAL A 12 2.41 1.71 -3.16
C VAL A 12 2.48 3.00 -2.33
N ALA A 13 3.59 3.21 -1.63
CA ALA A 13 3.82 4.42 -0.84
C ALA A 13 3.70 5.69 -1.69
N GLN A 14 4.30 5.70 -2.90
CA GLN A 14 4.16 6.82 -3.84
C GLN A 14 2.71 7.07 -4.25
N ARG A 15 1.93 6.02 -4.56
CA ARG A 15 0.51 6.17 -4.96
C ARG A 15 -0.38 6.70 -3.84
N LEU A 16 -0.07 6.36 -2.60
CA LEU A 16 -0.86 6.74 -1.44
C LEU A 16 -0.35 8.03 -0.76
N SER A 17 0.71 8.65 -1.29
CA SER A 17 1.43 9.75 -0.61
C SER A 17 1.81 9.40 0.83
N ALA A 18 2.28 8.16 1.03
CA ALA A 18 2.75 7.62 2.31
C ALA A 18 4.28 7.40 2.28
N LEU A 19 4.87 7.11 3.44
CA LEU A 19 6.27 6.68 3.54
C LEU A 19 6.39 5.17 3.33
N GLY A 20 7.45 4.74 2.63
CA GLY A 20 7.73 3.32 2.41
C GLY A 20 7.79 2.50 3.71
N ASP A 21 8.34 3.08 4.79
CA ASP A 21 8.37 2.45 6.11
C ASP A 21 7.00 2.26 6.76
N GLN A 22 6.04 3.16 6.48
CA GLN A 22 4.67 2.99 6.96
C GLN A 22 4.03 1.77 6.30
N ILE A 23 4.19 1.61 4.99
CA ILE A 23 3.70 0.43 4.25
C ILE A 23 4.40 -0.85 4.75
N ARG A 24 5.73 -0.79 4.98
CA ARG A 24 6.48 -1.92 5.55
C ARG A 24 5.97 -2.30 6.95
N ASN A 25 5.57 -1.32 7.77
CA ASN A 25 4.99 -1.58 9.08
C ASN A 25 3.63 -2.27 8.95
N LEU A 26 2.74 -1.82 8.06
CA LEU A 26 1.46 -2.50 7.82
C LEU A 26 1.67 -3.98 7.46
N CYS A 27 2.65 -4.27 6.59
CA CYS A 27 3.04 -5.66 6.28
C CYS A 27 3.56 -6.40 7.53
N LYS A 28 4.43 -5.78 8.32
CA LYS A 28 5.05 -6.39 9.52
C LYS A 28 4.01 -6.77 10.57
N TYR A 29 2.97 -5.96 10.73
CA TYR A 29 1.88 -6.20 11.69
C TYR A 29 0.72 -7.02 11.10
N GLY A 30 0.83 -7.49 9.85
CA GLY A 30 -0.18 -8.34 9.23
C GLY A 30 -1.49 -7.63 8.87
N GLU A 31 -1.49 -6.29 8.77
CA GLU A 31 -2.70 -5.52 8.46
C GLU A 31 -3.04 -5.53 6.97
N ILE A 32 -2.06 -5.79 6.11
CA ILE A 32 -2.25 -5.86 4.67
C ILE A 32 -1.61 -7.13 4.10
N PRO A 33 -2.25 -7.77 3.10
CA PRO A 33 -1.67 -8.91 2.43
C PRO A 33 -0.47 -8.49 1.58
N PHE A 34 0.58 -9.31 1.58
CA PHE A 34 1.74 -9.13 0.71
C PHE A 34 2.33 -10.49 0.34
N LYS A 35 3.04 -10.53 -0.78
CA LYS A 35 3.89 -11.64 -1.19
C LYS A 35 5.35 -11.22 -1.10
N VAL A 36 6.24 -12.19 -0.93
CA VAL A 36 7.68 -11.96 -0.99
C VAL A 36 8.22 -12.63 -2.25
N ALA A 37 8.90 -11.86 -3.09
CA ALA A 37 9.61 -12.36 -4.25
C ALA A 37 11.02 -11.76 -4.23
N ASN A 38 12.06 -12.60 -4.30
CA ASN A 38 13.47 -12.17 -4.26
C ASN A 38 13.81 -11.25 -3.07
N GLY A 39 13.21 -11.50 -1.89
CA GLY A 39 13.39 -10.67 -0.70
C GLY A 39 12.63 -9.34 -0.70
N ILE A 40 11.88 -9.04 -1.77
CA ILE A 40 11.09 -7.81 -1.90
C ILE A 40 9.63 -8.11 -1.57
N ARG A 41 9.02 -7.26 -0.74
CA ARG A 41 7.58 -7.31 -0.46
C ARG A 41 6.79 -6.66 -1.60
N LEU A 42 5.88 -7.44 -2.14
CA LEU A 42 5.00 -7.12 -3.25
C LEU A 42 3.54 -7.14 -2.76
N ILE A 43 2.80 -6.11 -3.11
CA ILE A 43 1.38 -5.93 -2.74
C ILE A 43 0.57 -5.96 -4.04
N HIS A 44 -0.56 -6.66 -4.04
CA HIS A 44 -1.42 -6.71 -5.23
C HIS A 44 -2.07 -5.34 -5.49
N ALA A 45 -2.26 -4.99 -6.75
CA ALA A 45 -2.88 -3.73 -7.14
C ALA A 45 -4.33 -3.61 -6.60
N ASP A 46 -5.13 -4.68 -6.64
CA ASP A 46 -6.48 -4.73 -6.04
C ASP A 46 -6.49 -4.52 -4.52
N ASP A 47 -5.40 -4.81 -3.81
CA ASP A 47 -5.34 -4.60 -2.36
C ASP A 47 -5.00 -3.14 -2.00
N LEU A 48 -4.77 -2.26 -2.98
CA LEU A 48 -4.43 -0.85 -2.74
C LEU A 48 -5.48 -0.12 -1.88
N GLU A 49 -6.77 -0.41 -2.07
CA GLU A 49 -7.82 0.17 -1.22
C GLU A 49 -7.67 -0.27 0.24
N LYS A 50 -7.44 -1.55 0.50
CA LYS A 50 -7.18 -2.05 1.86
C LYS A 50 -5.94 -1.43 2.47
N VAL A 51 -4.89 -1.23 1.66
CA VAL A 51 -3.68 -0.53 2.14
C VAL A 51 -4.00 0.93 2.48
N ARG A 52 -4.80 1.61 1.66
CA ARG A 52 -5.24 2.97 1.93
C ARG A 52 -6.05 3.04 3.23
N GLU A 53 -7.02 2.15 3.43
CA GLU A 53 -7.82 2.08 4.66
C GLU A 53 -6.95 1.84 5.89
N ALA A 54 -6.00 0.90 5.82
CA ALA A 54 -5.07 0.63 6.90
C ALA A 54 -4.16 1.85 7.22
N CYS A 55 -3.69 2.54 6.18
CA CYS A 55 -2.94 3.79 6.33
C CYS A 55 -3.77 4.89 7.01
N ILE A 56 -5.05 5.05 6.64
CA ILE A 56 -5.96 6.03 7.25
C ILE A 56 -6.24 5.66 8.71
N LYS A 57 -6.55 4.39 8.99
CA LYS A 57 -6.82 3.89 10.35
C LYS A 57 -5.65 4.13 11.31
N ARG A 58 -4.41 4.05 10.81
CA ARG A 58 -3.20 4.35 11.58
C ARG A 58 -2.77 5.82 11.55
N GLY A 59 -3.47 6.67 10.82
CA GLY A 59 -3.13 8.10 10.68
C GLY A 59 -1.89 8.38 9.84
N TYR A 60 -1.46 7.44 8.99
CA TYR A 60 -0.30 7.61 8.09
C TYR A 60 -0.61 8.55 6.93
N ILE A 61 -1.85 8.53 6.45
CA ILE A 61 -2.35 9.42 5.41
C ILE A 61 -3.69 9.99 5.88
N LYS A 62 -3.99 11.22 5.47
CA LYS A 62 -5.33 11.78 5.68
C LYS A 62 -6.28 11.09 4.70
N ALA A 63 -7.51 10.82 5.13
CA ALA A 63 -8.60 10.48 4.23
C ALA A 63 -8.80 11.68 3.29
N GLN A 64 -8.12 11.68 2.15
CA GLN A 64 -8.45 12.64 1.11
C GLN A 64 -9.85 12.29 0.62
N PRO A 65 -10.78 13.27 0.53
CA PRO A 65 -12.01 13.04 -0.21
C PRO A 65 -11.62 12.52 -1.60
N GLU A 66 -12.40 11.59 -2.13
CA GLU A 66 -12.35 11.25 -3.55
C GLU A 66 -12.18 12.54 -4.34
N THR A 67 -11.13 12.62 -5.13
CA THR A 67 -10.86 13.84 -5.87
C THR A 67 -11.97 13.97 -6.91
N ALA A 68 -13.00 14.74 -6.60
CA ALA A 68 -13.81 15.41 -7.59
C ALA A 68 -12.83 16.24 -8.41
N ALA A 69 -12.46 15.72 -9.59
CA ALA A 69 -11.65 16.44 -10.56
C ALA A 69 -12.41 17.73 -10.92
N ALA A 70 -11.80 18.86 -10.59
CA ALA A 70 -12.19 20.18 -11.06
C ALA A 70 -11.72 20.37 -12.51
#